data_AF-A0A3M0HRR7-F1
#
_entry.id   AF-A0A3M0HRR7-F1
#
_cell.length_a   1.000
_cell.length_b   1.000
_cell.length_c   1.000
_cell.angle_alpha   90.00
_cell.angle_beta   90.00
_cell.angle_gamma   90.00
#
_symmetry.space_group_name_H-M   'P 1'
#
loop_
_entity.id
_entity.type
_entity.pdbx_description
1 polymer ?
#
loop_
_entity_poly.entity_id
_entity_poly.type
_entity_poly.pdbx_seq_one_letter_code
_entity_poly.pdbx_strand_id
1 'polypeptide(L)' 'MSAQLGYSRSGTAHYANAVSISAGQKKSQTWSLGASAYCSSIIGLLKYSGGSYQTPASHC' A
#
# COMPACT_ATOMS: atom_id res chain seq x y z
N MET A 1 5.67 9.80 -14.16
CA MET A 1 5.62 9.98 -12.69
C MET A 1 5.76 8.61 -12.04
N SER A 2 6.38 8.51 -10.86
CA SER A 2 6.64 7.23 -10.18
C SER A 2 5.84 7.14 -8.89
N ALA A 3 5.11 6.03 -8.71
CA ALA A 3 4.34 5.72 -7.53
C ALA A 3 4.81 4.39 -6.94
N GLN A 4 4.76 4.26 -5.61
CA GLN A 4 5.05 3.02 -4.92
C GLN A 4 3.85 2.66 -4.05
N LEU A 5 3.25 1.51 -4.33
CA LEU A 5 2.17 0.96 -3.54
C LEU A 5 2.73 0.09 -2.42
N GLY A 6 2.11 0.16 -1.25
CA GLY A 6 2.51 -0.60 -0.09
C GLY A 6 1.38 -0.80 0.90
N TYR A 7 1.68 -1.44 2.00
CA TYR A 7 0.82 -1.55 3.17
C TYR A 7 1.66 -1.50 4.44
N SER A 8 1.09 -0.98 5.53
CA SER A 8 1.65 -1.11 6.87
C SER A 8 0.87 -2.15 7.64
N ARG A 9 1.57 -3.06 8.32
CA ARG A 9 0.98 -4.06 9.21
C ARG A 9 1.72 -4.01 10.54
N SER A 10 0.98 -3.79 11.63
CA SER A 10 1.54 -3.71 12.99
C SER A 10 2.72 -2.72 13.09
N GLY A 11 2.67 -1.60 12.35
CA GLY A 11 3.74 -0.59 12.32
C GLY A 11 4.88 -0.86 11.33
N THR A 12 4.91 -2.02 10.67
CA THR A 12 5.91 -2.35 9.66
C THR A 12 5.38 -2.05 8.26
N ALA A 13 6.07 -1.16 7.53
CA ALA A 13 5.72 -0.81 6.15
C ALA A 13 6.36 -1.78 5.15
N HIS A 14 5.54 -2.31 4.25
CA HIS A 14 5.93 -3.15 3.13
C HIS A 14 5.58 -2.43 1.84
N TYR A 15 6.56 -2.25 0.96
CA TYR A 15 6.36 -1.62 -0.33
C TYR A 15 6.69 -2.57 -1.47
N ALA A 16 5.92 -2.46 -2.55
CA ALA A 16 6.29 -3.05 -3.82
C ALA A 16 7.33 -2.19 -4.54
N ASN A 17 7.80 -2.67 -5.69
CA ASN A 17 8.64 -1.88 -6.58
C ASN A 17 7.90 -0.62 -7.07
N ALA A 18 8.67 0.43 -7.33
CA ALA A 18 8.12 1.64 -7.90
C ALA A 18 7.57 1.38 -9.31
N VAL A 19 6.39 1.91 -9.60
CA VAL A 19 5.69 1.77 -10.88
C VAL A 19 5.52 3.13 -11.53
N SER A 20 5.73 3.19 -12.84
CA SER A 20 5.36 4.36 -13.62
C SER A 20 3.84 4.47 -13.76
N ILE A 21 3.31 5.66 -13.51
CA ILE A 21 1.89 5.97 -13.58
C ILE A 21 1.67 7.33 -14.26
N SER A 22 0.60 7.42 -15.04
CA SER A 22 0.11 8.64 -15.69
C SER A 22 -1.25 9.06 -15.12
N ALA A 23 -1.64 10.32 -15.33
CA ALA A 23 -2.93 10.82 -14.86
C ALA A 23 -4.10 10.00 -15.44
N GLY A 24 -5.08 9.67 -14.59
CA GLY A 24 -6.23 8.84 -14.95
C GLY A 24 -5.97 7.33 -14.98
N GLN A 25 -4.72 6.88 -14.83
CA GLN A 25 -4.42 5.45 -14.75
C GLN A 25 -4.65 4.90 -13.35
N LYS A 26 -5.10 3.64 -13.28
CA LYS A 26 -5.17 2.86 -12.06
C LYS A 26 -4.05 1.83 -12.05
N LYS A 27 -3.38 1.68 -10.92
CA LYS A 27 -2.42 0.61 -10.64
C LYS A 27 -2.87 -0.11 -9.39
N SER A 28 -2.77 -1.42 -9.40
CA SER A 28 -3.08 -2.27 -8.26
C SER A 28 -1.89 -3.18 -7.98
N GLN A 29 -1.72 -3.51 -6.71
CA GLN A 29 -0.77 -4.51 -6.24
C GLN A 29 -1.52 -5.45 -5.32
N THR A 30 -1.30 -6.75 -5.49
CA THR A 30 -1.87 -7.78 -4.64
C THR A 30 -0.76 -8.36 -3.78
N TRP A 31 -1.05 -8.58 -2.50
CA TRP A 31 -0.16 -9.23 -1.56
C TRP A 31 -0.84 -10.49 -1.03
N SER A 32 -0.15 -11.62 -1.14
CA SER A 32 -0.56 -12.88 -0.53
C SER A 32 -0.06 -12.90 0.91
N LEU A 33 -0.94 -12.50 1.84
CA LEU A 33 -0.63 -12.52 3.27
C LEU A 33 -1.11 -13.82 3.90
N GLY A 34 -0.38 -14.32 4.89
CA GLY A 34 -0.79 -15.51 5.65
C GLY A 34 -2.03 -15.26 6.51
N ALA A 35 -2.65 -16.33 7.02
CA ALA A 35 -3.90 -16.27 7.80
C ALA A 35 -3.84 -15.29 9.00
N SER A 36 -2.67 -15.12 9.60
CA SER A 36 -2.45 -14.17 10.71
C SER A 36 -2.68 -12.70 10.33
N ALA A 37 -2.78 -12.37 9.04
CA ALA A 37 -2.97 -11.01 8.56
C ALA A 37 -4.44 -10.59 8.50
N TYR A 38 -5.39 -11.53 8.42
CA TYR A 38 -6.82 -11.23 8.30
C TYR A 38 -7.35 -10.43 9.49
N CYS A 39 -6.81 -10.68 10.69
CA CYS A 39 -7.22 -9.98 11.91
C CYS A 39 -6.25 -8.88 12.37
N SER A 40 -5.32 -8.47 11.52
CA SER A 40 -4.36 -7.42 11.86
C SER A 40 -4.75 -6.08 11.24
N SER A 41 -4.48 -4.98 11.94
CA SER A 41 -4.62 -3.65 11.37
C SER A 41 -3.72 -3.49 10.15
N ILE A 42 -4.32 -3.34 8.97
CA ILE A 42 -3.62 -3.08 7.71
C ILE A 42 -3.97 -1.70 7.20
N ILE A 43 -2.95 -0.91 6.91
CA ILE A 43 -3.07 0.44 6.34
C ILE A 43 -2.48 0.41 4.94
N GLY A 44 -3.24 0.77 3.90
CA GLY A 44 -2.69 0.96 2.56
C GLY A 44 -1.76 2.17 2.52
N LEU A 45 -0.63 2.06 1.83
CA LEU A 45 0.37 3.11 1.68
C LEU A 45 0.54 3.43 0.20
N LEU A 46 0.56 4.72 -0.13
CA LEU A 46 0.92 5.23 -1.44
C LEU A 46 2.04 6.25 -1.28
N LYS A 47 3.20 5.97 -1.86
CA LYS A 47 4.28 6.94 -1.99
C LYS A 47 4.27 7.49 -3.41
N TYR A 48 4.14 8.80 -3.57
CA TYR A 48 4.04 9.43 -4.88
C TYR A 48 4.70 10.79 -4.85
N SER A 49 5.63 11.04 -5.79
CA SER A 49 6.32 12.28 -6.22
C SER A 49 6.48 13.52 -5.31
N GLY A 50 5.62 13.78 -4.35
CA GLY A 50 5.69 14.85 -3.35
C GLY A 50 5.09 14.48 -1.99
N GLY A 51 4.76 13.21 -1.73
CA GLY A 51 4.15 12.81 -0.47
C GLY A 51 3.99 11.31 -0.24
N SER A 52 3.61 10.99 0.99
CA SER A 52 3.14 9.67 1.38
C SER A 52 1.70 9.80 1.85
N TYR A 53 0.84 8.92 1.36
CA TYR A 53 -0.58 8.90 1.63
C TYR A 53 -0.95 7.55 2.23
N GLN A 54 -1.92 7.56 3.13
CA GLN A 54 -2.35 6.38 3.86
C GLN A 54 -3.86 6.23 3.76
N THR A 55 -4.34 5.00 3.58
CA THR A 55 -5.76 4.71 3.74
C THR A 55 -6.11 4.60 5.22
N PRO A 56 -7.40 4.69 5.60
CA PRO A 56 -7.82 4.25 6.92
C PRO A 56 -7.37 2.81 7.19
N ALA A 57 -7.08 2.51 8.46
CA ALA A 57 -6.74 1.15 8.87
C ALA A 57 -7.97 0.25 8.71
N SER A 58 -7.78 -0.88 8.04
CA SER A 58 -8.77 -1.96 8.02
C SER A 58 -8.59 -2.78 9.30
N HIS A 59 -9.66 -2.93 10.08
CA HIS A 59 -9.73 -3.84 11.23
C HIS A 59 -10.79 -4.89 10.95
N CYS A 60 -10.53 -6.13 11.36
CA CYS A 60 -11.52 -7.20 11.35
C CYS A 60 -12.53 -7.05 12.48
#